data_AF-A0A7C7MKP4-F1
#
_entry.id   AF-A0A7C7MKP4-F1
#
_cell.length_a   1.000
_cell.length_b   1.000
_cell.length_c   1.000
_cell.angle_alpha   90.00
_cell.angle_beta   90.00
_cell.angle_gamma   90.00
#
_symmetry.space_group_name_H-M   'P 1'
#
loop_
_entity.id
_entity.type
_entity.pdbx_description
1 polymer ?
#
loop_
_entity_poly.entity_id
_entity_poly.type
_entity_poly.pdbx_seq_one_letter_code
_entity_poly.pdbx_strand_id
1 'polypeptide(L)'
;MRICCFQPGATEIVYALGLQDQLYGVTAQCDYPVDARTKPVIVRSVFDGTSPSSGQISEVISEQLRQGLGLYITDEAALRSANPDILLTQALCDV
;
A
#
# COMPACT_ATOMS: atom_id res chain seq x y z
N MET A 1 -15.67 12.21 -2.23
CA MET A 1 -15.54 10.83 -1.73
C MET A 1 -14.17 10.68 -1.09
N ARG A 2 -13.99 9.72 -0.19
CA ARG A 2 -12.74 9.42 0.49
C ARG A 2 -12.17 8.12 -0.08
N ILE A 3 -11.19 8.23 -0.96
CA ILE A 3 -10.56 7.13 -1.67
C ILE A 3 -9.31 6.69 -0.91
N CYS A 4 -9.13 5.39 -0.75
CA CYS A 4 -7.91 4.79 -0.23
C CYS A 4 -7.39 3.74 -1.21
N CYS A 5 -6.11 3.81 -1.56
CA CYS A 5 -5.45 2.93 -2.52
C CYS A 5 -4.52 1.94 -1.80
N PHE A 6 -4.70 0.65 -2.08
CA PHE A 6 -3.90 -0.44 -1.52
C PHE A 6 -2.75 -0.88 -2.45
N GLN A 7 -2.49 -0.10 -3.51
CA GLN A 7 -1.38 -0.29 -4.45
C GLN A 7 -0.92 1.06 -5.02
N PRO A 8 0.39 1.26 -5.28
CA PRO A 8 0.92 2.39 -6.06
C PRO A 8 0.19 2.71 -7.37
N GLY A 9 0.02 1.76 -8.29
CA GLY A 9 -0.65 2.06 -9.57
C GLY A 9 -2.12 2.48 -9.43
N ALA A 10 -2.83 2.07 -8.39
CA ALA A 10 -4.17 2.60 -8.10
C ALA A 10 -4.09 4.09 -7.67
N THR A 11 -3.08 4.46 -6.88
CA THR A 11 -2.78 5.86 -6.57
C THR A 11 -2.50 6.65 -7.85
N GLU A 12 -1.65 6.14 -8.73
CA GLU A 12 -1.32 6.79 -10.01
C GLU A 12 -2.55 7.02 -10.88
N ILE A 13 -3.47 6.05 -10.98
CA ILE A 13 -4.75 6.19 -11.69
C ILE A 13 -5.60 7.31 -11.08
N VAL A 14 -5.72 7.37 -9.75
CA VAL A 14 -6.48 8.43 -9.05
C VAL A 14 -5.91 9.82 -9.37
N TYR A 15 -4.59 9.95 -9.40
CA TYR A 15 -3.93 11.19 -9.83
C TYR A 15 -4.18 11.51 -11.31
N ALA A 16 -4.07 10.52 -12.20
CA ALA A 16 -4.29 10.71 -13.64
C ALA A 16 -5.74 11.16 -13.96
N LEU A 17 -6.70 10.76 -13.13
CA LEU A 17 -8.10 11.18 -13.22
C LEU A 17 -8.40 12.55 -12.59
N GLY A 18 -7.39 13.23 -12.00
CA GLY A 18 -7.59 14.51 -11.33
C GLY A 18 -8.31 14.41 -9.98
N LEU A 19 -8.26 13.24 -9.33
CA LEU A 19 -8.99 12.95 -8.09
C LEU A 19 -8.08 12.98 -6.84
N GLN A 20 -6.88 13.55 -6.94
CA GLN A 20 -5.89 13.58 -5.85
C GLN A 20 -6.41 14.23 -4.55
N ASP A 21 -7.33 15.19 -4.62
CA ASP A 21 -7.93 15.82 -3.43
C ASP A 21 -8.89 14.91 -2.68
N GLN A 22 -9.30 13.81 -3.34
CA GLN A 22 -10.15 12.76 -2.77
C GLN A 22 -9.33 11.56 -2.27
N LEU A 23 -8.00 11.60 -2.37
CA LEU A 23 -7.11 10.52 -1.94
C LEU A 23 -6.68 10.73 -0.48
N TYR A 24 -7.14 9.84 0.40
CA TYR A 24 -6.95 9.90 1.86
C TYR A 24 -6.06 8.80 2.42
N GLY A 25 -5.63 7.84 1.60
CA GLY A 25 -4.74 6.76 2.03
C GLY A 25 -4.00 6.12 0.86
N VAL A 26 -2.71 5.89 1.03
CA VAL A 26 -1.81 5.28 0.05
C VAL A 26 -0.93 4.19 0.70
N THR A 27 -0.17 3.46 -0.10
CA THR A 27 0.89 2.57 0.41
C THR A 27 2.20 3.35 0.61
N ALA A 28 3.12 2.84 1.44
CA ALA A 28 4.43 3.45 1.65
C ALA A 28 5.29 3.56 0.37
N GLN A 29 4.99 2.75 -0.64
CA GLN A 29 5.71 2.70 -1.92
C GLN A 29 5.10 3.63 -2.98
N CYS A 30 4.05 4.39 -2.65
CA CYS A 30 3.47 5.37 -3.56
C CYS A 30 4.41 6.58 -3.67
N ASP A 31 5.17 6.64 -4.75
CA ASP A 31 6.18 7.66 -4.98
C ASP A 31 5.95 8.52 -6.24
N TYR A 32 4.92 8.20 -7.02
CA TYR A 32 4.51 8.91 -8.22
C TYR A 32 3.01 9.25 -8.23
N PRO A 33 2.62 10.48 -8.64
CA PRO A 33 3.50 11.65 -8.74
C PRO A 33 4.10 12.00 -7.38
N VAL A 34 5.12 12.87 -7.33
CA VAL A 34 5.88 13.15 -6.09
C VAL A 34 4.97 13.55 -4.91
N ASP A 35 3.88 14.25 -5.20
CA ASP A 35 2.88 14.67 -4.21
C ASP A 35 2.17 13.50 -3.51
N ALA A 36 2.15 12.30 -4.10
CA ALA A 36 1.58 11.10 -3.48
C ALA A 36 2.27 10.76 -2.15
N ARG A 37 3.55 11.11 -2.01
CA ARG A 37 4.33 10.92 -0.77
C ARG A 37 3.82 11.74 0.41
N THR A 38 3.00 12.78 0.15
CA THR A 38 2.40 13.62 1.19
C THR A 38 1.12 13.01 1.76
N LYS A 39 0.58 11.96 1.12
CA LYS A 39 -0.67 11.33 1.53
C LYS A 39 -0.45 10.40 2.72
N PRO A 40 -1.46 10.20 3.59
CA PRO A 40 -1.36 9.26 4.71
C PRO A 40 -1.07 7.84 4.23
N VAL A 41 -0.09 7.19 4.86
CA VAL A 41 0.23 5.78 4.57
C VAL A 41 -0.71 4.88 5.36
N ILE A 42 -1.45 4.03 4.67
CA ILE A 42 -2.40 3.05 5.24
C ILE A 42 -1.99 1.60 5.01
N VAL A 43 -1.01 1.35 4.14
CA VAL A 43 -0.45 0.02 3.88
C VAL A 43 1.07 0.10 3.88
N ARG A 44 1.70 -0.83 4.60
CA ARG A 44 3.14 -0.97 4.70
C ARG A 44 3.58 -2.37 4.29
N SER A 45 4.82 -2.51 3.88
CA SER A 45 5.48 -3.80 3.70
C SER A 45 6.19 -4.22 4.99
N VAL A 46 6.30 -5.52 5.24
CA VAL A 46 7.19 -6.08 6.29
C VAL A 46 8.66 -5.66 6.11
N PHE A 47 9.02 -5.17 4.93
CA PHE A 47 10.36 -4.68 4.60
C PHE A 47 10.52 -3.15 4.74
N ASP A 48 9.46 -2.40 5.03
CA ASP A 48 9.56 -0.94 5.09
C ASP A 48 10.54 -0.48 6.19
N GLY A 49 11.44 0.44 5.84
CA GLY A 49 12.48 0.93 6.75
C GLY A 49 13.67 -0.03 6.93
N THR A 50 13.74 -1.11 6.16
CA THR A 50 14.84 -2.08 6.18
C THR A 50 15.57 -2.11 4.83
N SER A 51 16.74 -2.74 4.78
CA SER A 51 17.49 -2.95 3.54
C SER A 51 18.06 -4.38 3.49
N PRO A 52 17.19 -5.39 3.38
CA PRO A 52 17.59 -6.79 3.41
C PRO A 52 18.30 -7.20 2.11
N SER A 53 19.25 -8.12 2.24
CA SER A 53 19.76 -8.90 1.10
C SER A 53 18.68 -9.80 0.52
N SER A 54 18.87 -10.27 -0.72
CA SER A 54 17.95 -11.21 -1.37
C SER A 54 17.72 -12.50 -0.58
N GLY A 55 18.76 -13.00 0.10
CA GLY A 55 18.67 -14.17 0.98
C GLY A 55 17.73 -13.91 2.16
N GLN A 56 17.85 -12.76 2.81
CA GLN A 56 16.97 -12.35 3.92
C GLN A 56 15.54 -12.11 3.45
N ILE A 57 15.34 -11.52 2.26
CA ILE A 57 14.00 -11.36 1.66
C ILE A 57 13.34 -12.74 1.50
N SER A 58 14.06 -13.70 0.93
CA SER A 58 13.55 -15.05 0.69
C SER A 58 13.18 -15.77 1.98
N GLU A 59 14.00 -15.62 3.01
CA GLU A 59 13.76 -16.19 4.34
C GLU A 59 12.48 -15.60 4.98
N VAL A 60 12.34 -14.28 4.99
CA VAL A 60 11.16 -13.60 5.54
C VAL A 60 9.89 -13.98 4.77
N ILE A 61 9.93 -13.98 3.43
CA ILE A 61 8.77 -14.37 2.62
C ILE A 61 8.36 -15.82 2.93
N SER A 62 9.33 -16.74 2.97
CA SER A 62 9.06 -18.15 3.25
C SER A 62 8.46 -18.35 4.65
N GLU A 63 8.93 -17.59 5.63
CA GLU A 63 8.38 -17.62 6.98
C GLU A 63 6.95 -17.07 7.04
N GLN A 64 6.68 -15.91 6.42
CA GLN A 64 5.34 -15.32 6.37
C GLN A 64 4.34 -16.29 5.73
N LEU A 65 4.71 -16.89 4.59
CA LEU A 65 3.90 -17.91 3.91
C LEU A 65 3.65 -19.14 4.78
N ARG A 66 4.67 -19.66 5.46
CA ARG A 66 4.54 -20.80 6.40
C ARG A 66 3.58 -20.51 7.54
N GLN A 67 3.54 -19.25 8.01
CA GLN A 67 2.66 -18.80 9.08
C GLN A 67 1.27 -18.36 8.59
N GLY A 68 1.02 -18.35 7.27
CA GLY A 68 -0.23 -17.86 6.68
C GLY A 68 -0.42 -16.35 6.83
N LEU A 69 0.68 -15.60 7.02
CA LEU A 69 0.69 -14.15 7.17
C LEU A 69 0.97 -13.46 5.82
N GLY A 70 0.46 -12.24 5.67
CA GLY A 70 0.66 -11.41 4.49
C GLY A 70 1.97 -10.61 4.54
N LEU A 71 2.54 -10.30 3.37
CA LEU A 71 3.72 -9.43 3.24
C LEU A 71 3.40 -7.94 3.41
N TYR A 72 2.12 -7.59 3.30
CA TYR A 72 1.62 -6.23 3.43
C TYR A 72 0.73 -6.14 4.67
N ILE A 73 0.99 -5.11 5.47
CA ILE A 73 0.31 -4.83 6.73
C ILE A 73 -0.55 -3.59 6.52
N THR A 74 -1.84 -3.72 6.82
CA THR A 74 -2.75 -2.57 6.86
C THR A 74 -2.59 -1.84 8.19
N ASP A 75 -2.31 -0.54 8.15
CA ASP A 75 -2.38 0.32 9.33
C ASP A 75 -3.85 0.60 9.61
N GLU A 76 -4.44 -0.20 10.50
CA GLU A 76 -5.86 -0.10 10.81
C GLU A 76 -6.24 1.24 11.45
N ALA A 77 -5.34 1.86 12.20
CA ALA A 77 -5.60 3.15 12.83
C ALA A 77 -5.64 4.25 11.78
N ALA A 78 -4.67 4.26 10.86
CA ALA A 78 -4.65 5.17 9.72
C ALA A 78 -5.87 4.94 8.82
N LEU A 79 -6.24 3.70 8.53
CA LEU A 79 -7.41 3.37 7.71
C LEU A 79 -8.73 3.82 8.36
N ARG A 80 -8.89 3.60 9.67
CA ARG A 80 -10.07 4.09 10.43
C ARG A 80 -10.14 5.61 10.43
N SER A 81 -9.02 6.29 10.64
CA SER A 81 -8.93 7.76 10.54
C SER A 81 -9.24 8.28 9.13
N ALA A 82 -8.79 7.54 8.11
CA ALA A 82 -9.06 7.84 6.72
C ALA A 82 -10.53 7.67 6.35
N ASN A 83 -11.34 6.92 7.12
CA ASN A 83 -12.79 6.76 6.95
C ASN A 83 -13.22 6.68 5.46
N PRO A 84 -12.76 5.68 4.69
CA PRO A 84 -12.92 5.65 3.24
C PRO A 84 -14.35 5.32 2.82
N ASP A 85 -14.81 5.99 1.76
CA ASP A 85 -16.03 5.61 1.02
C ASP A 85 -15.70 4.50 0.00
N ILE A 86 -14.47 4.50 -0.54
CA ILE A 86 -14.01 3.60 -1.60
C ILE A 86 -12.61 3.08 -1.27
N LEU A 87 -12.45 1.76 -1.34
CA LEU A 87 -11.16 1.08 -1.32
C LEU A 87 -10.81 0.59 -2.72
N LEU A 88 -9.65 1.00 -3.24
CA LEU A 88 -9.10 0.49 -4.49
C LEU A 88 -8.03 -0.55 -4.17
N THR A 89 -8.28 -1.79 -4.60
CA THR A 89 -7.40 -2.96 -4.39
C THR A 89 -7.17 -3.68 -5.71
N GLN A 90 -6.21 -4.61 -5.72
CA GLN A 90 -5.93 -5.50 -6.84
C GLN A 90 -5.97 -6.96 -6.36
N ALA A 91 -6.49 -7.83 -7.21
CA ALA A 91 -6.31 -9.27 -7.03
C ALA A 91 -4.92 -9.67 -7.54
N LEU A 92 -4.38 -10.76 -6.99
CA LEU A 92 -3.22 -11.40 -7.58
C LEU A 92 -3.64 -12.00 -8.93
N CYS A 93 -2.83 -11.78 -9.96
CA CYS A 93 -2.98 -12.49 -11.22
C CYS A 93 -2.41 -13.90 -11.07
N ASP A 94 -3.14 -14.91 -11.55
CA ASP A 94 -2.56 -16.23 -11.78
C ASP A 94 -1.58 -16.12 -12.96
N VAL A 95 -0.30 -16.37 -12.72
CA VAL A 95 0.79 -16.35 -13.72
C VAL A 95 1.48 -17.70 -13.78
#